data_AF-A0A369J8H2-F1
#
_entry.id   AF-A0A369J8H2-F1
#
_cell.length_a   1.000
_cell.length_b   1.000
_cell.length_c   1.000
_cell.angle_alpha   90.00
_cell.angle_beta   90.00
_cell.angle_gamma   90.00
#
_symmetry.space_group_name_H-M   'P 1'
#
loop_
_entity.id
_entity.type
_entity.pdbx_description
1 polymer ?
#
loop_
_entity_poly.entity_id
_entity_poly.type
_entity_poly.pdbx_seq_one_letter_code
_entity_poly.pdbx_strand_id
1 'polypeptide(L)'
;MSFSLLRAPLRSAALTSARSVPRAQFRSAFRKYSTTPPPPAQKSSSKTLLLSLGAAAGVGAVAFYYYGDSREAVTALKSGVQAAKAKTNFVPTKEDYQKVYNKIATLLDADDYDDGSYGPVLVRLAWHSSGTYDKDTKTGGSNYATMRFESEASHGANNGLNIARNLLEQVKNEFDWISYGDLWTLAGVTAIQEMAGPKIPWRAGRIDGQAADATPDGRLPDATQGSDHLRKIFGRMGFNDQEIVALSGAHALGRCHPDRSGFTGPWTFSPTTLTNAYYQLLFDETWQWKKWNGPKQLEDKKTKSLMMLPTDYVLVTDKSFKKYAKAYAQDQDLFFKDFSAAVSRLFELGVPTQQFVTPEPWIMKSVDEQEEEKK
;
A
#
# COMPACT_ATOMS: atom_id res chain seq x y z
N MET A 1 19.31 70.04 15.93
CA MET A 1 19.39 69.55 14.53
C MET A 1 20.28 68.32 14.51
N SER A 2 19.78 67.16 14.09
CA SER A 2 20.60 66.15 13.41
C SER A 2 19.68 65.08 12.81
N PHE A 3 19.67 65.00 11.48
CA PHE A 3 18.99 63.97 10.70
C PHE A 3 19.95 62.79 10.54
N SER A 4 19.55 61.59 10.95
CA SER A 4 20.26 60.35 10.61
C SER A 4 19.62 59.73 9.36
N LEU A 5 20.39 59.73 8.27
CA LEU A 5 20.06 59.10 7.00
C LEU A 5 20.44 57.61 7.01
N LEU A 6 19.54 56.78 6.49
CA LEU A 6 19.75 55.39 6.13
C LEU A 6 20.78 55.24 5.01
N ARG A 7 21.62 54.20 5.09
CA ARG A 7 22.41 53.71 3.96
C ARG A 7 22.37 52.17 3.91
N ALA A 8 21.76 51.63 2.87
CA ALA A 8 21.76 50.21 2.54
C ALA A 8 23.05 49.83 1.79
N PRO A 9 23.55 48.58 1.89
CA PRO A 9 24.61 48.10 1.02
C PRO A 9 24.05 47.47 -0.27
N LEU A 10 24.52 47.99 -1.40
CA LEU A 10 24.34 47.46 -2.74
C LEU A 10 25.08 46.12 -2.90
N ARG A 11 24.39 45.08 -3.40
CA ARG A 11 25.02 43.84 -3.88
C ARG A 11 25.57 44.06 -5.29
N SER A 12 26.84 43.74 -5.46
CA SER A 12 27.52 43.74 -6.76
C SER A 12 27.15 42.50 -7.57
N ALA A 13 26.76 42.70 -8.83
CA ALA A 13 26.48 41.65 -9.80
C ALA A 13 27.77 41.21 -10.49
N ALA A 14 28.06 39.91 -10.49
CA ALA A 14 29.10 39.31 -11.32
C ALA A 14 28.43 38.48 -12.43
N LEU A 15 28.58 38.95 -13.67
CA LEU A 15 28.30 38.23 -14.90
C LEU A 15 29.23 37.02 -15.01
N THR A 16 28.67 35.82 -15.17
CA THR A 16 29.42 34.67 -15.66
C THR A 16 28.75 34.12 -16.92
N SER A 17 29.59 33.83 -17.90
CA SER A 17 29.24 33.55 -19.28
C SER A 17 28.54 32.19 -19.43
N ALA A 18 27.54 32.16 -20.29
CA ALA A 18 26.90 30.94 -20.75
C ALA A 18 27.89 30.10 -21.57
N ARG A 19 28.28 28.94 -21.05
CA ARG A 19 28.81 27.84 -21.85
C ARG A 19 27.67 26.88 -22.18
N SER A 20 27.36 26.79 -23.47
CA SER A 20 26.42 25.83 -24.04
C SER A 20 26.91 24.40 -23.83
N VAL A 21 26.18 23.62 -23.04
CA VAL A 21 26.36 22.16 -22.92
C VAL A 21 25.55 21.48 -24.04
N PRO A 22 26.10 20.54 -24.82
CA PRO A 22 25.36 19.89 -25.88
C PRO A 22 24.24 19.01 -25.31
N ARG A 23 23.06 19.16 -25.90
CA ARG A 23 21.84 18.41 -25.61
C ARG A 23 22.05 16.93 -25.95
N ALA A 24 22.31 16.10 -24.94
CA ALA A 24 22.26 14.65 -25.10
C ALA A 24 20.80 14.24 -25.36
N GLN A 25 20.52 13.78 -26.58
CA GLN A 25 19.25 13.14 -26.90
C GLN A 25 19.17 11.82 -26.13
N PHE A 26 18.40 11.79 -25.05
CA PHE A 26 17.97 10.53 -24.44
C PHE A 26 17.06 9.79 -25.42
N ARG A 27 17.63 8.87 -26.19
CA ARG A 27 16.86 7.83 -26.87
C ARG A 27 16.41 6.83 -25.81
N SER A 28 15.10 6.78 -25.54
CA SER A 28 14.48 5.73 -24.74
C SER A 28 14.65 4.38 -25.45
N ALA A 29 15.66 3.60 -25.05
CA ALA A 29 15.79 2.23 -25.49
C ALA A 29 14.87 1.33 -24.65
N PHE A 30 13.63 1.15 -25.11
CA PHE A 30 12.79 0.03 -24.68
C PHE A 30 13.49 -1.27 -25.06
N ARG A 31 14.04 -2.03 -24.09
CA ARG A 31 14.38 -3.44 -24.31
C ARG A 31 13.09 -4.25 -24.34
N LYS A 32 12.58 -4.49 -25.55
CA LYS A 32 11.59 -5.54 -25.80
C LYS A 32 12.32 -6.89 -25.70
N TYR A 33 11.98 -7.70 -24.71
CA TYR A 33 12.29 -9.13 -24.78
C TYR A 33 11.31 -9.76 -25.78
N SER A 34 11.78 -10.01 -27.00
CA SER A 34 11.09 -10.83 -27.99
C SER A 34 11.45 -12.28 -27.72
N THR A 35 10.55 -13.04 -27.10
CA THR A 35 10.64 -14.51 -27.10
C THR A 35 10.29 -15.00 -28.50
N THR A 36 11.27 -15.60 -29.18
CA THR A 36 11.05 -16.40 -30.40
C THR A 36 10.04 -17.52 -30.13
N PRO A 37 9.18 -17.87 -31.11
CA PRO A 37 8.27 -19.00 -30.95
C PRO A 37 9.06 -20.32 -30.93
N PRO A 38 8.63 -21.33 -30.14
CA PRO A 38 9.32 -22.61 -30.08
C PRO A 38 9.19 -23.34 -31.42
N PRO A 39 10.23 -24.10 -31.85
CA PRO A 39 10.14 -24.92 -33.05
C PRO A 39 9.13 -26.06 -32.86
N PRO A 40 8.51 -26.57 -33.94
CA PRO A 40 7.48 -27.61 -33.84
C PRO A 40 8.05 -28.91 -33.28
N ALA A 41 7.27 -29.55 -32.42
CA ALA A 41 7.65 -30.76 -31.70
C ALA A 41 7.97 -31.94 -32.64
N GLN A 42 9.20 -32.45 -32.54
CA GLN A 42 9.56 -33.77 -33.06
C GLN A 42 9.00 -34.86 -32.14
N LYS A 43 8.31 -35.82 -32.76
CA LYS A 43 7.85 -37.06 -32.12
C LYS A 43 9.05 -37.86 -31.61
N SER A 44 9.06 -38.21 -30.33
CA SER A 44 9.87 -39.33 -29.83
C SER A 44 9.14 -40.07 -28.71
N SER A 45 9.07 -41.38 -28.89
CA SER A 45 8.44 -42.35 -28.00
C SER A 45 9.36 -42.72 -26.86
N SER A 46 8.86 -42.71 -25.64
CA SER A 46 9.21 -43.72 -24.63
C SER A 46 8.24 -43.61 -23.46
N LYS A 47 7.20 -44.44 -23.53
CA LYS A 47 6.55 -44.94 -22.32
C LYS A 47 7.61 -45.68 -21.50
N THR A 48 7.45 -45.68 -20.18
CA THR A 48 8.15 -46.50 -19.16
C THR A 48 9.28 -45.81 -18.40
N LEU A 49 8.96 -44.84 -17.54
CA LEU A 49 9.49 -44.73 -16.17
C LEU A 49 8.69 -43.66 -15.40
N LEU A 50 8.51 -43.88 -14.09
CA LEU A 50 7.70 -43.07 -13.14
C LEU A 50 6.23 -43.48 -12.98
N LEU A 51 6.01 -44.74 -12.63
CA LEU A 51 4.75 -45.26 -12.07
C LEU A 51 4.91 -45.68 -10.59
N SER A 52 5.79 -45.02 -9.83
CA SER A 52 6.04 -45.38 -8.42
C SER A 52 6.25 -44.14 -7.55
N LEU A 53 5.16 -43.44 -7.23
CA LEU A 53 4.98 -42.58 -6.04
C LEU A 53 3.52 -42.10 -5.90
N GLY A 54 2.56 -43.00 -6.16
CA GLY A 54 1.14 -42.63 -6.32
C GLY A 54 0.14 -43.64 -5.79
N ALA A 55 0.39 -44.30 -4.65
CA ALA A 55 -0.54 -45.32 -4.13
C ALA A 55 -1.19 -45.03 -2.77
N ALA A 56 -0.81 -43.96 -2.04
CA ALA A 56 -1.49 -43.59 -0.78
C ALA A 56 -2.18 -42.20 -0.81
N ALA A 57 -1.80 -41.30 -1.71
CA ALA A 57 -2.43 -39.97 -1.85
C ALA A 57 -3.46 -39.88 -3.00
N GLY A 58 -3.49 -40.86 -3.90
CA GLY A 58 -4.29 -40.80 -5.13
C GLY A 58 -5.79 -41.02 -4.94
N VAL A 59 -6.20 -41.85 -3.97
CA VAL A 59 -7.61 -42.21 -3.81
C VAL A 59 -8.40 -41.11 -3.09
N GLY A 60 -7.81 -40.45 -2.09
CA GLY A 60 -8.45 -39.34 -1.37
C GLY A 60 -8.61 -38.08 -2.21
N ALA A 61 -7.60 -37.74 -3.01
CA ALA A 61 -7.63 -36.54 -3.86
C ALA A 61 -8.64 -36.66 -5.02
N VAL A 62 -8.81 -37.86 -5.58
CA VAL A 62 -9.79 -38.10 -6.65
C VAL A 62 -11.23 -38.08 -6.12
N ALA A 63 -11.47 -38.61 -4.92
CA ALA A 63 -12.79 -38.55 -4.28
C ALA A 63 -13.18 -37.11 -3.90
N PHE A 64 -12.24 -36.30 -3.39
CA PHE A 64 -12.53 -34.91 -3.00
C PHE A 64 -12.72 -33.99 -4.21
N TYR A 65 -12.01 -34.22 -5.33
CA TYR A 65 -12.15 -33.45 -6.57
C TYR A 65 -13.50 -33.69 -7.28
N TYR A 66 -14.10 -34.88 -7.12
CA TYR A 66 -15.42 -35.20 -7.70
C TYR A 66 -16.61 -34.75 -6.83
N TYR A 67 -16.40 -34.55 -5.52
CA TYR A 67 -17.50 -34.28 -4.57
C TYR A 67 -17.40 -32.93 -3.83
N GLY A 68 -16.28 -32.23 -3.88
CA GLY A 68 -16.07 -30.93 -3.21
C GLY A 68 -16.20 -29.74 -4.15
N ASP A 69 -16.72 -28.62 -3.64
CA ASP A 69 -16.75 -27.35 -4.38
C ASP A 69 -15.33 -26.96 -4.82
N SER A 70 -15.16 -26.74 -6.12
CA SER A 70 -13.87 -26.59 -6.82
C SER A 70 -12.93 -25.56 -6.19
N ARG A 71 -13.47 -24.55 -5.49
CA ARG A 71 -12.69 -23.52 -4.77
C ARG A 71 -12.06 -24.04 -3.47
N GLU A 72 -12.75 -24.89 -2.73
CA GLU A 72 -12.23 -25.46 -1.48
C GLU A 72 -11.15 -26.50 -1.76
N ALA A 73 -11.31 -27.32 -2.81
CA ALA A 73 -10.31 -28.30 -3.23
C ALA A 73 -9.01 -27.64 -3.70
N VAL A 74 -9.10 -26.53 -4.45
CA VAL A 74 -7.93 -25.74 -4.86
C VAL A 74 -7.30 -25.02 -3.67
N THR A 75 -8.09 -24.55 -2.71
CA THR A 75 -7.57 -23.91 -1.49
C THR A 75 -6.85 -24.92 -0.59
N ALA A 76 -7.39 -26.15 -0.45
CA ALA A 76 -6.78 -27.25 0.27
C ALA A 76 -5.50 -27.79 -0.40
N LEU A 77 -5.44 -27.76 -1.74
CA LEU A 77 -4.23 -28.09 -2.48
C LEU A 77 -3.18 -26.97 -2.37
N LYS A 78 -3.61 -25.70 -2.36
CA LYS A 78 -2.76 -24.52 -2.14
C LYS A 78 -2.17 -24.51 -0.72
N SER A 79 -2.92 -24.90 0.31
CA SER A 79 -2.37 -25.14 1.66
C SER A 79 -1.47 -26.37 1.70
N GLY A 80 -1.72 -27.39 0.87
CA GLY A 80 -0.82 -28.52 0.65
C GLY A 80 0.55 -28.14 0.05
N VAL A 81 0.64 -27.06 -0.74
CA VAL A 81 1.93 -26.53 -1.22
C VAL A 81 2.68 -25.79 -0.09
N GLN A 82 1.97 -25.22 0.89
CA GLN A 82 2.56 -24.79 2.15
C GLN A 82 3.01 -25.98 3.01
N ALA A 83 2.30 -27.12 2.98
CA ALA A 83 2.79 -28.36 3.57
C ALA A 83 4.05 -28.89 2.84
N ALA A 84 4.25 -28.56 1.56
CA ALA A 84 5.50 -28.83 0.84
C ALA A 84 6.66 -27.87 1.23
N LYS A 85 6.38 -26.71 1.85
CA LYS A 85 7.41 -25.89 2.55
C LYS A 85 7.91 -26.55 3.84
N ALA A 86 7.33 -27.66 4.29
CA ALA A 86 7.83 -28.48 5.40
C ALA A 86 9.20 -29.17 5.14
N LYS A 87 9.96 -28.73 4.13
CA LYS A 87 11.38 -29.11 4.00
C LYS A 87 12.30 -28.40 5.01
N THR A 88 11.79 -27.46 5.82
CA THR A 88 12.59 -26.76 6.84
C THR A 88 12.05 -26.82 8.28
N ASN A 89 10.88 -27.42 8.54
CA ASN A 89 10.23 -27.42 9.87
C ASN A 89 10.06 -26.03 10.53
N PHE A 90 10.24 -24.93 9.79
CA PHE A 90 10.17 -23.59 10.34
C PHE A 90 8.73 -23.07 10.30
N VAL A 91 8.15 -22.87 11.48
CA VAL A 91 6.86 -22.22 11.68
C VAL A 91 7.15 -20.84 12.28
N PRO A 92 7.03 -19.74 11.51
CA PRO A 92 7.41 -18.41 12.00
C PRO A 92 6.57 -17.99 13.21
N THR A 93 7.21 -17.47 14.25
CA THR A 93 6.53 -16.96 15.46
C THR A 93 6.32 -15.45 15.38
N LYS A 94 5.63 -14.87 16.37
CA LYS A 94 5.50 -13.41 16.52
C LYS A 94 6.87 -12.73 16.52
N GLU A 95 7.86 -13.31 17.19
CA GLU A 95 9.22 -12.81 17.30
C GLU A 95 9.94 -12.79 15.94
N ASP A 96 9.67 -13.78 15.06
CA ASP A 96 10.23 -13.77 13.71
C ASP A 96 9.63 -12.66 12.85
N TYR A 97 8.33 -12.44 12.94
CA TYR A 97 7.69 -11.28 12.30
C TYR A 97 8.12 -9.95 12.93
N GLN A 98 8.49 -9.91 14.21
CA GLN A 98 9.05 -8.72 14.84
C GLN A 98 10.43 -8.38 14.26
N LYS A 99 11.24 -9.38 13.90
CA LYS A 99 12.50 -9.13 13.16
C LYS A 99 12.23 -8.52 11.78
N VAL A 100 11.20 -9.01 11.08
CA VAL A 100 10.78 -8.43 9.79
C VAL A 100 10.30 -6.98 9.97
N TYR A 101 9.46 -6.71 10.97
CA TYR A 101 9.04 -5.37 11.34
C TYR A 101 10.24 -4.45 11.58
N ASN A 102 11.20 -4.89 12.40
CA ASN A 102 12.39 -4.10 12.73
C ASN A 102 13.23 -3.83 11.48
N LYS A 103 13.38 -4.81 10.59
CA LYS A 103 14.07 -4.60 9.32
C LYS A 103 13.37 -3.56 8.46
N ILE A 104 12.05 -3.60 8.34
CA ILE A 104 11.29 -2.61 7.59
C ILE A 104 11.46 -1.21 8.20
N ALA A 105 11.44 -1.10 9.54
CA ALA A 105 11.64 0.17 10.23
C ALA A 105 12.97 0.84 9.84
N THR A 106 14.05 0.07 9.69
CA THR A 106 15.36 0.60 9.23
C THR A 106 15.37 1.15 7.79
N LEU A 107 14.33 0.87 7.01
CA LEU A 107 14.20 1.32 5.61
C LEU A 107 13.27 2.52 5.47
N LEU A 108 12.66 3.01 6.55
CA LEU A 108 11.68 4.09 6.46
C LEU A 108 12.33 5.43 6.18
N ASP A 109 13.46 5.74 6.83
CA ASP A 109 14.18 7.00 6.63
C ASP A 109 14.93 6.99 5.30
N ALA A 110 14.72 8.02 4.49
CA ALA A 110 15.30 8.13 3.16
C ALA A 110 15.40 9.60 2.73
N ASP A 111 16.51 10.25 3.08
CA ASP A 111 16.78 11.67 2.76
C ASP A 111 16.66 12.01 1.27
N ASP A 112 16.82 11.02 0.38
CA ASP A 112 16.76 11.18 -1.07
C ASP A 112 15.38 10.87 -1.68
N TYR A 113 14.37 10.52 -0.86
CA TYR A 113 13.04 10.15 -1.32
C TYR A 113 11.92 11.00 -0.73
N ASP A 114 11.18 11.68 -1.61
CA ASP A 114 9.98 12.48 -1.30
C ASP A 114 10.16 13.42 -0.10
N ASP A 115 9.55 13.09 1.03
CA ASP A 115 9.54 13.90 2.27
C ASP A 115 10.57 13.41 3.30
N GLY A 116 11.61 12.71 2.83
CA GLY A 116 12.62 12.07 3.69
C GLY A 116 12.22 10.67 4.15
N SER A 117 11.18 10.06 3.57
CA SER A 117 10.68 8.76 4.06
C SER A 117 9.95 7.91 3.02
N TYR A 118 10.20 6.59 3.05
CA TYR A 118 9.43 5.58 2.33
C TYR A 118 8.12 5.18 3.05
N GLY A 119 7.92 5.59 4.30
CA GLY A 119 6.74 5.22 5.10
C GLY A 119 5.41 5.42 4.36
N PRO A 120 5.11 6.62 3.81
CA PRO A 120 3.84 6.87 3.14
C PRO A 120 3.57 5.96 1.94
N VAL A 121 4.61 5.62 1.15
CA VAL A 121 4.43 4.74 -0.02
C VAL A 121 4.22 3.27 0.38
N LEU A 122 4.78 2.84 1.52
CA LEU A 122 4.51 1.52 2.09
C LEU A 122 3.07 1.39 2.60
N VAL A 123 2.54 2.42 3.27
CA VAL A 123 1.12 2.48 3.65
C VAL A 123 0.23 2.40 2.40
N ARG A 124 0.57 3.15 1.34
CA ARG A 124 -0.16 3.09 0.08
C ARG A 124 -0.09 1.70 -0.57
N LEU A 125 1.06 1.04 -0.59
CA LEU A 125 1.19 -0.33 -1.12
C LEU A 125 0.29 -1.31 -0.37
N ALA A 126 0.30 -1.26 0.97
CA ALA A 126 -0.56 -2.10 1.80
C ALA A 126 -2.06 -1.84 1.56
N TRP A 127 -2.45 -0.56 1.43
CA TRP A 127 -3.82 -0.17 1.04
C TRP A 127 -4.19 -0.73 -0.33
N HIS A 128 -3.38 -0.47 -1.37
CA HIS A 128 -3.70 -0.85 -2.75
C HIS A 128 -3.75 -2.37 -2.96
N SER A 129 -2.85 -3.11 -2.30
CA SER A 129 -2.85 -4.58 -2.35
C SER A 129 -4.05 -5.20 -1.62
N SER A 130 -4.67 -4.48 -0.69
CA SER A 130 -5.88 -4.92 0.03
C SER A 130 -7.18 -4.42 -0.63
N GLY A 131 -7.14 -3.23 -1.23
CA GLY A 131 -8.29 -2.48 -1.72
C GLY A 131 -8.97 -3.05 -2.97
N THR A 132 -8.42 -4.10 -3.56
CA THR A 132 -9.01 -4.82 -4.70
C THR A 132 -10.13 -5.78 -4.28
N TYR A 133 -10.34 -5.98 -2.97
CA TYR A 133 -11.32 -6.93 -2.47
C TYR A 133 -12.74 -6.62 -2.92
N ASP A 134 -13.47 -7.69 -3.21
CA ASP A 134 -14.89 -7.67 -3.50
C ASP A 134 -15.58 -8.72 -2.64
N LYS A 135 -16.46 -8.25 -1.74
CA LYS A 135 -17.12 -9.11 -0.75
C LYS A 135 -18.16 -10.06 -1.36
N ASP A 136 -18.66 -9.79 -2.57
CA ASP A 136 -19.71 -10.59 -3.20
C ASP A 136 -19.08 -11.73 -4.00
N THR A 137 -18.03 -11.43 -4.77
CA THR A 137 -17.30 -12.43 -5.58
C THR A 137 -16.21 -13.18 -4.79
N LYS A 138 -15.81 -12.64 -3.64
CA LYS A 138 -14.70 -13.13 -2.79
C LYS A 138 -13.35 -13.15 -3.53
N THR A 139 -13.10 -12.14 -4.37
CA THR A 139 -11.86 -12.00 -5.15
C THR A 139 -11.09 -10.75 -4.77
N GLY A 140 -9.77 -10.73 -5.03
CA GLY A 140 -8.89 -9.65 -4.59
C GLY A 140 -8.64 -9.68 -3.08
N GLY A 141 -8.21 -8.55 -2.54
CA GLY A 141 -7.77 -8.46 -1.14
C GLY A 141 -6.28 -8.74 -1.00
N SER A 142 -5.80 -8.65 0.24
CA SER A 142 -4.36 -8.70 0.56
C SER A 142 -3.74 -10.09 0.39
N ASN A 143 -4.58 -11.12 0.25
CA ASN A 143 -4.11 -12.46 -0.06
C ASN A 143 -3.56 -12.52 -1.49
N TYR A 144 -2.70 -13.49 -1.78
CA TYR A 144 -2.12 -13.75 -3.10
C TYR A 144 -1.07 -12.76 -3.62
N ALA A 145 -1.02 -11.53 -3.10
CA ALA A 145 -0.04 -10.50 -3.47
C ALA A 145 0.11 -10.36 -5.00
N THR A 146 -1.03 -10.20 -5.67
CA THR A 146 -1.14 -10.28 -7.14
C THR A 146 -0.54 -9.08 -7.86
N MET A 147 -0.33 -7.95 -7.17
CA MET A 147 0.42 -6.78 -7.67
C MET A 147 1.91 -7.06 -7.98
N ARG A 148 2.40 -8.29 -7.76
CA ARG A 148 3.70 -8.76 -8.29
C ARG A 148 3.66 -9.01 -9.79
N PHE A 149 2.48 -9.30 -10.32
CA PHE A 149 2.27 -9.64 -11.71
C PHE A 149 1.86 -8.41 -12.51
N GLU A 150 2.33 -8.32 -13.75
CA GLU A 150 2.08 -7.19 -14.65
C GLU A 150 0.58 -6.89 -14.80
N SER A 151 -0.26 -7.93 -14.77
CA SER A 151 -1.72 -7.82 -14.88
C SER A 151 -2.35 -6.87 -13.86
N GLU A 152 -1.78 -6.72 -12.66
CA GLU A 152 -2.24 -5.76 -11.65
C GLU A 152 -1.22 -4.64 -11.40
N ALA A 153 0.07 -4.94 -11.52
CA ALA A 153 1.15 -3.97 -11.31
C ALA A 153 1.07 -2.76 -12.27
N SER A 154 0.53 -2.99 -13.48
CA SER A 154 0.40 -1.99 -14.55
C SER A 154 -0.90 -1.18 -14.51
N HIS A 155 -1.83 -1.50 -13.60
CA HIS A 155 -3.05 -0.70 -13.42
C HIS A 155 -2.69 0.75 -13.10
N GLY A 156 -3.37 1.72 -13.72
CA GLY A 156 -3.03 3.14 -13.59
C GLY A 156 -3.07 3.64 -12.14
N ALA A 157 -3.98 3.10 -11.33
CA ALA A 157 -4.07 3.41 -9.90
C ALA A 157 -2.82 2.98 -9.10
N ASN A 158 -2.02 2.04 -9.61
CA ASN A 158 -0.83 1.49 -8.94
C ASN A 158 0.48 2.17 -9.38
N ASN A 159 0.43 3.20 -10.22
CA ASN A 159 1.60 3.95 -10.64
C ASN A 159 2.43 4.44 -9.44
N GLY A 160 3.74 4.20 -9.51
CA GLY A 160 4.72 4.52 -8.45
C GLY A 160 4.88 3.46 -7.37
N LEU A 161 3.97 2.47 -7.25
CA LEU A 161 4.08 1.42 -6.22
C LEU A 161 5.20 0.40 -6.50
N ASN A 162 5.78 0.41 -7.70
CA ASN A 162 7.01 -0.34 -7.98
C ASN A 162 8.17 0.10 -7.07
N ILE A 163 8.18 1.35 -6.58
CA ILE A 163 9.20 1.85 -5.65
C ILE A 163 9.14 1.07 -4.34
N ALA A 164 7.94 1.00 -3.74
CA ALA A 164 7.71 0.23 -2.51
C ALA A 164 7.94 -1.29 -2.70
N ARG A 165 7.48 -1.87 -3.82
CA ARG A 165 7.71 -3.29 -4.11
C ARG A 165 9.21 -3.60 -4.21
N ASN A 166 9.95 -2.80 -4.98
CA ASN A 166 11.40 -2.97 -5.13
C ASN A 166 12.16 -2.77 -3.81
N LEU A 167 11.74 -1.81 -2.98
CA LEU A 167 12.30 -1.60 -1.65
C LEU A 167 12.15 -2.84 -0.78
N LEU A 168 10.96 -3.46 -0.78
CA LEU A 168 10.66 -4.63 0.05
C LEU A 168 11.29 -5.93 -0.47
N GLU A 169 11.80 -6.00 -1.70
CA GLU A 169 12.55 -7.17 -2.19
C GLU A 169 13.78 -7.47 -1.33
N GLN A 170 14.46 -6.46 -0.79
CA GLN A 170 15.61 -6.68 0.09
C GLN A 170 15.19 -7.38 1.40
N VAL A 171 14.02 -7.04 1.93
CA VAL A 171 13.44 -7.70 3.12
C VAL A 171 12.99 -9.10 2.76
N LYS A 172 12.36 -9.28 1.60
CA LYS A 172 11.93 -10.59 1.09
C LYS A 172 13.11 -11.54 0.90
N ASN A 173 14.27 -11.05 0.48
CA ASN A 173 15.49 -11.83 0.30
C ASN A 173 16.13 -12.23 1.64
N GLU A 174 16.06 -11.35 2.66
CA GLU A 174 16.55 -11.65 4.01
C GLU A 174 15.61 -12.61 4.77
N PHE A 175 14.31 -12.49 4.54
CA PHE A 175 13.26 -13.31 5.15
C PHE A 175 12.51 -14.09 4.07
N ASP A 176 13.16 -15.06 3.44
CA ASP A 176 12.62 -15.81 2.29
C ASP A 176 11.33 -16.60 2.61
N TRP A 177 11.08 -16.89 3.88
CA TRP A 177 9.92 -17.61 4.38
C TRP A 177 8.62 -16.80 4.32
N ILE A 178 8.67 -15.47 4.45
CA ILE A 178 7.47 -14.60 4.50
C ILE A 178 6.81 -14.55 3.13
N SER A 179 5.46 -14.57 3.08
CA SER A 179 4.73 -14.29 1.84
C SER A 179 4.79 -12.80 1.51
N TYR A 180 4.62 -12.44 0.24
CA TYR A 180 4.55 -11.03 -0.13
C TYR A 180 3.33 -10.33 0.45
N GLY A 181 2.21 -11.04 0.60
CA GLY A 181 1.00 -10.49 1.21
C GLY A 181 1.23 -10.12 2.67
N ASP A 182 1.87 -11.00 3.44
CA ASP A 182 2.23 -10.70 4.83
C ASP A 182 3.28 -9.59 4.88
N LEU A 183 4.28 -9.61 4.00
CA LEU A 183 5.31 -8.57 3.94
C LEU A 183 4.74 -7.18 3.66
N TRP A 184 3.85 -7.04 2.67
CA TRP A 184 3.31 -5.73 2.28
C TRP A 184 2.35 -5.17 3.34
N THR A 185 1.51 -6.01 3.93
CA THR A 185 0.61 -5.55 5.01
C THR A 185 1.36 -5.26 6.30
N LEU A 186 2.37 -6.08 6.65
CA LEU A 186 3.24 -5.78 7.79
C LEU A 186 4.05 -4.50 7.56
N ALA A 187 4.51 -4.24 6.33
CA ALA A 187 5.18 -2.99 6.01
C ALA A 187 4.27 -1.76 6.18
N GLY A 188 2.98 -1.89 5.83
CA GLY A 188 1.98 -0.87 6.13
C GLY A 188 1.81 -0.63 7.65
N VAL A 189 1.75 -1.71 8.44
CA VAL A 189 1.67 -1.65 9.91
C VAL A 189 2.92 -0.97 10.49
N THR A 190 4.12 -1.39 10.08
CA THR A 190 5.39 -0.79 10.50
C THR A 190 5.41 0.70 10.18
N ALA A 191 5.11 1.07 8.93
CA ALA A 191 5.11 2.46 8.52
C ALA A 191 4.12 3.32 9.35
N ILE A 192 2.90 2.82 9.61
CA ILE A 192 1.92 3.54 10.44
C ILE A 192 2.47 3.76 11.86
N GLN A 193 2.98 2.71 12.51
CA GLN A 193 3.42 2.77 13.89
C GLN A 193 4.69 3.63 14.07
N GLU A 194 5.66 3.50 13.18
CA GLU A 194 6.91 4.28 13.24
C GLU A 194 6.70 5.74 12.84
N MET A 195 5.66 6.07 12.08
CA MET A 195 5.25 7.46 11.79
C MET A 195 4.31 8.03 12.87
N ALA A 196 4.49 7.61 14.13
CA ALA A 196 3.71 8.03 15.30
C ALA A 196 2.19 7.74 15.25
N GLY A 197 1.77 6.82 14.39
CA GLY A 197 0.39 6.34 14.32
C GLY A 197 0.03 5.33 15.42
N PRO A 198 -1.24 4.88 15.45
CA PRO A 198 -1.68 3.92 16.45
C PRO A 198 -1.12 2.51 16.20
N LYS A 199 -1.14 1.69 17.24
CA LYS A 199 -0.91 0.24 17.12
C LYS A 199 -1.99 -0.40 16.24
N ILE A 200 -1.56 -1.25 15.32
CA ILE A 200 -2.45 -1.96 14.40
C ILE A 200 -2.42 -3.46 14.73
N PRO A 201 -3.54 -4.05 15.19
CA PRO A 201 -3.66 -5.50 15.29
C PRO A 201 -3.45 -6.15 13.93
N TRP A 202 -2.50 -7.07 13.84
CA TRP A 202 -2.12 -7.70 12.58
C TRP A 202 -1.99 -9.22 12.71
N ARG A 203 -2.51 -9.95 11.72
CA ARG A 203 -2.35 -11.41 11.61
C ARG A 203 -1.54 -11.79 10.38
N ALA A 204 -0.61 -12.71 10.59
CA ALA A 204 0.09 -13.44 9.54
C ALA A 204 -0.76 -14.58 8.98
N GLY A 205 -0.47 -15.02 7.75
CA GLY A 205 -1.12 -16.19 7.15
C GLY A 205 -1.44 -16.05 5.67
N ARG A 206 -1.17 -14.89 5.05
CA ARG A 206 -1.40 -14.70 3.61
C ARG A 206 -0.50 -15.64 2.83
N ILE A 207 -0.99 -16.11 1.69
CA ILE A 207 -0.24 -16.97 0.78
C ILE A 207 0.00 -16.26 -0.55
N ASP A 208 1.11 -16.55 -1.21
CA ASP A 208 1.38 -16.01 -2.54
C ASP A 208 0.59 -16.78 -3.59
N GLY A 209 -0.07 -16.04 -4.48
CA GLY A 209 -0.84 -16.60 -5.60
C GLY A 209 -0.10 -16.49 -6.92
N GLN A 210 -0.87 -16.64 -7.99
CA GLN A 210 -0.45 -16.64 -9.38
C GLN A 210 -1.06 -15.45 -10.13
N ALA A 211 -0.56 -15.18 -11.33
CA ALA A 211 -1.06 -14.08 -12.16
C ALA A 211 -2.57 -14.18 -12.46
N ALA A 212 -3.12 -15.39 -12.51
CA ALA A 212 -4.54 -15.64 -12.73
C ALA A 212 -5.44 -15.29 -11.52
N ASP A 213 -4.86 -15.13 -10.33
CA ASP A 213 -5.59 -14.67 -9.14
C ASP A 213 -5.78 -13.13 -9.15
N ALA A 214 -5.11 -12.40 -10.05
CA ALA A 214 -5.20 -10.95 -10.18
C ALA A 214 -6.60 -10.49 -10.62
N THR A 215 -7.07 -9.40 -10.02
CA THR A 215 -8.39 -8.83 -10.33
C THR A 215 -8.31 -7.89 -11.54
N PRO A 216 -9.42 -7.65 -12.26
CA PRO A 216 -9.47 -6.60 -13.28
C PRO A 216 -9.19 -5.19 -12.70
N ASP A 217 -8.76 -4.27 -13.57
CA ASP A 217 -8.61 -2.85 -13.23
C ASP A 217 -9.96 -2.19 -12.85
N GLY A 218 -9.91 -1.01 -12.24
CA GLY A 218 -11.07 -0.22 -11.87
C GLY A 218 -11.67 -0.55 -10.50
N ARG A 219 -11.02 -1.39 -9.70
CA ARG A 219 -11.45 -1.69 -8.33
C ARG A 219 -10.99 -0.66 -7.30
N LEU A 220 -9.95 0.12 -7.59
CA LEU A 220 -9.44 1.16 -6.69
C LEU A 220 -10.17 2.50 -6.94
N PRO A 221 -10.25 3.38 -5.93
CA PRO A 221 -11.01 4.63 -6.05
C PRO A 221 -10.36 5.61 -7.03
N ASP A 222 -11.20 6.49 -7.60
CA ASP A 222 -10.81 7.56 -8.50
C ASP A 222 -10.91 8.86 -7.71
N ALA A 223 -9.77 9.52 -7.56
CA ALA A 223 -9.63 10.72 -6.75
C ALA A 223 -10.50 11.90 -7.23
N THR A 224 -10.94 11.89 -8.49
CA THR A 224 -11.72 12.97 -9.11
C THR A 224 -13.23 12.91 -8.82
N GLN A 225 -13.69 11.84 -8.18
CA GLN A 225 -15.11 11.56 -7.96
C GLN A 225 -15.63 12.07 -6.60
N GLY A 226 -16.94 11.90 -6.36
CA GLY A 226 -17.62 12.32 -5.14
C GLY A 226 -17.92 11.21 -4.13
N SER A 227 -18.77 11.50 -3.14
CA SER A 227 -19.08 10.59 -2.03
C SER A 227 -19.78 9.29 -2.46
N ASP A 228 -20.63 9.34 -3.49
CA ASP A 228 -21.29 8.14 -4.04
C ASP A 228 -20.27 7.15 -4.62
N HIS A 229 -19.18 7.64 -5.23
CA HIS A 229 -18.10 6.80 -5.71
C HIS A 229 -17.33 6.15 -4.57
N LEU A 230 -17.01 6.92 -3.52
CA LEU A 230 -16.37 6.37 -2.32
C LEU A 230 -17.23 5.28 -1.70
N ARG A 231 -18.53 5.53 -1.49
CA ARG A 231 -19.47 4.52 -0.98
C ARG A 231 -19.57 3.29 -1.86
N LYS A 232 -19.54 3.45 -3.19
CA LYS A 232 -19.55 2.32 -4.13
C LYS A 232 -18.29 1.46 -3.98
N ILE A 233 -17.11 2.06 -3.99
CA ILE A 233 -15.83 1.34 -3.93
C ILE A 233 -15.63 0.69 -2.56
N PHE A 234 -15.84 1.44 -1.49
CA PHE A 234 -15.64 0.95 -0.13
C PHE A 234 -16.78 0.02 0.33
N GLY A 235 -18.01 0.27 -0.12
CA GLY A 235 -19.15 -0.62 0.13
C GLY A 235 -18.98 -2.01 -0.51
N ARG A 236 -18.29 -2.09 -1.66
CA ARG A 236 -17.88 -3.37 -2.29
C ARG A 236 -16.94 -4.17 -1.39
N MET A 237 -16.06 -3.49 -0.65
CA MET A 237 -15.19 -4.11 0.36
C MET A 237 -15.93 -4.40 1.67
N GLY A 238 -17.08 -3.76 1.90
CA GLY A 238 -17.92 -3.93 3.08
C GLY A 238 -17.75 -2.84 4.14
N PHE A 239 -17.07 -1.75 3.84
CA PHE A 239 -16.90 -0.63 4.76
C PHE A 239 -18.13 0.29 4.78
N ASN A 240 -18.40 0.86 5.95
CA ASN A 240 -19.42 1.89 6.15
C ASN A 240 -18.82 3.31 6.06
N ASP A 241 -19.66 4.34 6.16
CA ASP A 241 -19.24 5.75 6.08
C ASP A 241 -18.18 6.15 7.12
N GLN A 242 -18.27 5.63 8.34
CA GLN A 242 -17.32 5.93 9.41
C GLN A 242 -15.94 5.35 9.11
N GLU A 243 -15.89 4.11 8.61
CA GLU A 243 -14.66 3.42 8.24
C GLU A 243 -14.01 4.04 7.00
N ILE A 244 -14.82 4.49 6.03
CA ILE A 244 -14.34 5.25 4.86
C ILE A 244 -13.60 6.49 5.33
N VAL A 245 -14.25 7.30 6.18
CA VAL A 245 -13.66 8.55 6.68
C VAL A 245 -12.41 8.25 7.49
N ALA A 246 -12.43 7.23 8.35
CA ALA A 246 -11.27 6.84 9.15
C ALA A 246 -10.06 6.52 8.24
N LEU A 247 -10.25 5.63 7.26
CA LEU A 247 -9.20 5.22 6.33
C LEU A 247 -8.65 6.39 5.50
N SER A 248 -9.48 7.37 5.12
CA SER A 248 -9.02 8.58 4.45
C SER A 248 -8.02 9.39 5.27
N GLY A 249 -8.01 9.27 6.60
CA GLY A 249 -7.01 9.88 7.47
C GLY A 249 -5.57 9.48 7.17
N ALA A 250 -5.33 8.36 6.47
CA ALA A 250 -4.00 8.01 5.98
C ALA A 250 -3.41 9.05 5.02
N HIS A 251 -4.24 9.88 4.37
CA HIS A 251 -3.77 11.01 3.57
C HIS A 251 -3.10 12.12 4.40
N ALA A 252 -3.07 12.02 5.74
CA ALA A 252 -2.12 12.79 6.54
C ALA A 252 -0.66 12.57 6.10
N LEU A 253 -0.38 11.42 5.47
CA LEU A 253 0.93 10.95 5.08
C LEU A 253 1.22 11.17 3.59
N GLY A 254 2.43 11.61 3.30
CA GLY A 254 2.99 11.74 1.96
C GLY A 254 2.36 12.86 1.13
N ARG A 255 2.40 12.64 -0.19
CA ARG A 255 2.02 13.63 -1.20
C ARG A 255 1.60 12.96 -2.51
N CYS A 256 0.94 13.73 -3.35
CA CYS A 256 0.69 13.38 -4.75
C CYS A 256 1.82 13.82 -5.68
N HIS A 257 1.98 13.10 -6.81
CA HIS A 257 3.00 13.34 -7.83
C HIS A 257 2.39 13.41 -9.23
N PRO A 258 2.71 14.43 -10.04
CA PRO A 258 2.16 14.60 -11.38
C PRO A 258 2.39 13.39 -12.31
N ASP A 259 3.55 12.76 -12.21
CA ASP A 259 3.96 11.62 -13.03
C ASP A 259 3.33 10.28 -12.59
N ARG A 260 2.70 10.24 -11.40
CA ARG A 260 2.07 9.03 -10.85
C ARG A 260 0.54 9.11 -10.96
N SER A 261 -0.06 10.16 -10.38
CA SER A 261 -1.51 10.33 -10.28
C SER A 261 -2.05 11.54 -11.04
N GLY A 262 -1.17 12.40 -11.58
CA GLY A 262 -1.56 13.68 -12.18
C GLY A 262 -1.78 14.81 -11.16
N PHE A 263 -2.00 14.49 -9.88
CA PHE A 263 -2.14 15.45 -8.79
C PHE A 263 -0.77 15.86 -8.22
N THR A 264 -0.71 16.91 -7.40
CA THR A 264 0.57 17.37 -6.84
C THR A 264 0.45 18.00 -5.45
N GLY A 265 1.42 17.68 -4.58
CA GLY A 265 1.59 18.33 -3.28
C GLY A 265 1.15 17.45 -2.10
N PRO A 266 1.57 17.82 -0.88
CA PRO A 266 1.16 17.15 0.35
C PRO A 266 -0.19 17.64 0.86
N TRP A 267 -0.87 16.80 1.64
CA TRP A 267 -2.12 17.18 2.32
C TRP A 267 -1.88 17.95 3.62
N THR A 268 -0.75 17.70 4.29
CA THR A 268 -0.40 18.25 5.59
C THR A 268 0.99 18.89 5.57
N PHE A 269 1.33 19.65 6.62
CA PHE A 269 2.66 20.21 6.80
C PHE A 269 3.69 19.20 7.33
N SER A 270 3.24 18.03 7.79
CA SER A 270 4.07 16.98 8.38
C SER A 270 3.75 15.63 7.72
N PRO A 271 4.12 15.44 6.43
CA PRO A 271 3.72 14.29 5.63
C PRO A 271 4.36 12.96 6.06
N THR A 272 5.19 12.94 7.11
CA THR A 272 5.81 11.74 7.68
C THR A 272 5.34 11.46 9.11
N THR A 273 4.28 12.13 9.57
CA THR A 273 3.69 11.90 10.91
C THR A 273 2.19 11.73 10.78
N LEU A 274 1.68 10.58 11.19
CA LEU A 274 0.24 10.31 11.18
C LEU A 274 -0.40 11.03 12.37
N THR A 275 -1.24 12.02 12.10
CA THR A 275 -1.99 12.78 13.10
C THR A 275 -3.40 13.06 12.58
N ASN A 276 -4.29 13.58 13.43
CA ASN A 276 -5.59 14.05 12.96
C ASN A 276 -5.54 15.43 12.26
N ALA A 277 -4.35 16.00 12.03
CA ALA A 277 -4.16 17.29 11.36
C ALA A 277 -4.78 17.31 9.95
N TYR A 278 -4.83 16.17 9.25
CA TYR A 278 -5.55 16.04 7.98
C TYR A 278 -7.01 16.51 8.08
N TYR A 279 -7.74 16.10 9.13
CA TYR A 279 -9.12 16.52 9.33
C TYR A 279 -9.22 17.96 9.82
N GLN A 280 -8.31 18.40 10.70
CA GLN A 280 -8.27 19.79 11.18
C GLN A 280 -8.11 20.75 10.00
N LEU A 281 -7.13 20.50 9.13
CA LEU A 281 -6.87 21.32 7.94
C LEU A 281 -8.04 21.32 6.95
N LEU A 282 -8.77 20.21 6.81
CA LEU A 282 -10.00 20.16 6.00
C LEU A 282 -11.08 21.15 6.47
N PHE A 283 -11.14 21.48 7.77
CA PHE A 283 -12.09 22.45 8.33
C PHE A 283 -11.52 23.86 8.51
N ASP A 284 -10.25 23.97 8.89
CA ASP A 284 -9.62 25.22 9.30
C ASP A 284 -9.10 26.04 8.12
N GLU A 285 -8.66 25.36 7.04
CA GLU A 285 -8.19 26.05 5.85
C GLU A 285 -9.33 26.47 4.92
N THR A 286 -9.12 27.62 4.27
CA THR A 286 -10.00 28.03 3.18
C THR A 286 -9.51 27.41 1.87
N TRP A 287 -10.24 26.43 1.37
CA TRP A 287 -9.89 25.74 0.13
C TRP A 287 -10.41 26.46 -1.12
N GLN A 288 -9.60 26.46 -2.18
CA GLN A 288 -10.00 26.93 -3.50
C GLN A 288 -9.62 25.92 -4.58
N TRP A 289 -10.37 25.88 -5.68
CA TRP A 289 -9.99 25.09 -6.85
C TRP A 289 -8.72 25.67 -7.49
N LYS A 290 -7.69 24.84 -7.59
CA LYS A 290 -6.43 25.18 -8.22
C LYS A 290 -6.63 25.45 -9.72
N LYS A 291 -6.10 26.56 -10.21
CA LYS A 291 -6.14 26.93 -11.64
C LYS A 291 -4.84 26.49 -12.31
N TRP A 292 -4.87 25.35 -13.00
CA TRP A 292 -3.68 24.71 -13.58
C TRP A 292 -4.08 23.67 -14.65
N ASN A 293 -3.09 23.05 -15.30
CA ASN A 293 -3.28 22.09 -16.38
C ASN A 293 -3.39 20.63 -15.91
N GLY A 294 -3.53 20.39 -14.60
CA GLY A 294 -3.74 19.07 -14.01
C GLY A 294 -5.21 18.77 -13.75
N PRO A 295 -5.51 17.61 -13.12
CA PRO A 295 -6.87 17.28 -12.69
C PRO A 295 -7.40 18.31 -11.67
N LYS A 296 -8.72 18.30 -11.47
CA LYS A 296 -9.36 19.15 -10.46
C LYS A 296 -8.79 18.82 -9.08
N GLN A 297 -8.12 19.80 -8.47
CA GLN A 297 -7.46 19.69 -7.18
C GLN A 297 -7.77 20.96 -6.39
N LEU A 298 -7.93 20.85 -5.07
CA LEU A 298 -7.98 22.02 -4.21
C LEU A 298 -6.58 22.37 -3.71
N GLU A 299 -6.34 23.65 -3.48
CA GLU A 299 -5.19 24.17 -2.75
C GLU A 299 -5.68 25.08 -1.62
N ASP A 300 -4.91 25.17 -0.54
CA ASP A 300 -5.21 26.15 0.51
C ASP A 300 -5.01 27.56 -0.04
N LYS A 301 -5.93 28.47 0.27
CA LYS A 301 -5.95 29.82 -0.31
C LYS A 301 -4.78 30.69 0.16
N LYS A 302 -4.30 30.45 1.39
CA LYS A 302 -3.36 31.33 2.09
C LYS A 302 -1.93 31.13 1.60
N THR A 303 -1.45 29.90 1.58
CA THR A 303 -0.06 29.53 1.29
C THR A 303 0.08 28.80 -0.04
N LYS A 304 -0.97 28.12 -0.49
CA LYS A 304 -0.98 27.25 -1.69
C LYS A 304 0.05 26.12 -1.61
N SER A 305 0.48 25.75 -0.40
CA SER A 305 1.44 24.67 -0.17
C SER A 305 0.77 23.32 0.08
N LEU A 306 -0.49 23.33 0.51
CA LEU A 306 -1.28 22.12 0.76
C LEU A 306 -2.26 21.85 -0.36
N MET A 307 -2.67 20.60 -0.48
CA MET A 307 -3.68 20.15 -1.43
C MET A 307 -4.74 19.26 -0.78
N MET A 308 -5.91 19.20 -1.42
CA MET A 308 -6.92 18.17 -1.17
C MET A 308 -7.42 17.65 -2.52
N LEU A 309 -7.67 16.35 -2.60
CA LEU A 309 -8.37 15.74 -3.73
C LEU A 309 -9.87 16.08 -3.66
N PRO A 310 -10.61 16.03 -4.78
CA PRO A 310 -12.06 16.10 -4.76
C PRO A 310 -12.70 15.08 -3.78
N THR A 311 -12.15 13.87 -3.73
CA THR A 311 -12.57 12.81 -2.79
C THR A 311 -12.26 13.11 -1.32
N ASP A 312 -11.22 13.89 -1.01
CA ASP A 312 -10.97 14.36 0.37
C ASP A 312 -11.99 15.44 0.75
N TYR A 313 -12.26 16.36 -0.18
CA TYR A 313 -13.16 17.48 0.09
C TYR A 313 -14.63 17.06 0.26
N VAL A 314 -15.03 15.91 -0.30
CA VAL A 314 -16.36 15.36 0.00
C VAL A 314 -16.53 14.94 1.45
N LEU A 315 -15.45 14.67 2.19
CA LEU A 315 -15.53 14.30 3.60
C LEU A 315 -16.10 15.42 4.47
N VAL A 316 -16.02 16.69 4.05
CA VAL A 316 -16.53 17.86 4.79
C VAL A 316 -17.77 18.51 4.18
N THR A 317 -18.22 18.00 3.03
CA THR A 317 -19.40 18.52 2.31
C THR A 317 -20.57 17.51 2.28
N ASP A 318 -20.29 16.21 2.29
CA ASP A 318 -21.29 15.16 2.49
C ASP A 318 -21.76 15.12 3.95
N LYS A 319 -23.09 15.11 4.18
CA LYS A 319 -23.66 15.20 5.54
C LYS A 319 -23.22 14.08 6.48
N SER A 320 -23.11 12.86 5.98
CA SER A 320 -22.76 11.70 6.80
C SER A 320 -21.26 11.67 7.07
N PHE A 321 -20.43 11.83 6.03
CA PHE A 321 -18.98 11.86 6.20
C PHE A 321 -18.53 13.00 7.12
N LYS A 322 -19.12 14.19 6.96
CA LYS A 322 -18.78 15.37 7.75
C LYS A 322 -18.92 15.16 9.25
N LYS A 323 -19.88 14.34 9.69
CA LYS A 323 -20.06 14.00 11.10
C LYS A 323 -18.81 13.32 11.66
N TYR A 324 -18.29 12.32 10.96
CA TYR A 324 -17.11 11.56 11.39
C TYR A 324 -15.83 12.38 11.23
N ALA A 325 -15.67 13.08 10.10
CA ALA A 325 -14.52 13.94 9.86
C ALA A 325 -14.39 15.01 10.96
N LYS A 326 -15.52 15.62 11.36
CA LYS A 326 -15.54 16.58 12.47
C LYS A 326 -15.17 15.95 13.80
N ALA A 327 -15.65 14.74 14.09
CA ALA A 327 -15.31 14.05 15.32
C ALA A 327 -13.79 13.76 15.40
N TYR A 328 -13.20 13.28 14.31
CA TYR A 328 -11.76 13.02 14.23
C TYR A 328 -10.90 14.29 14.28
N ALA A 329 -11.37 15.40 13.70
CA ALA A 329 -10.69 16.70 13.85
C ALA A 329 -10.61 17.18 15.31
N GLN A 330 -11.60 16.79 16.13
CA GLN A 330 -11.73 17.20 17.53
C GLN A 330 -11.07 16.22 18.51
N ASP A 331 -10.87 14.96 18.10
CA ASP A 331 -10.41 13.89 18.98
C ASP A 331 -9.46 12.95 18.22
N GLN A 332 -8.16 13.07 18.50
CA GLN A 332 -7.13 12.23 17.88
C GLN A 332 -7.21 10.78 18.36
N ASP A 333 -7.55 10.53 19.62
CA ASP A 333 -7.62 9.18 20.18
C ASP A 333 -8.78 8.40 19.56
N LEU A 334 -9.92 9.07 19.35
CA LEU A 334 -11.03 8.52 18.60
C LEU A 334 -10.64 8.19 17.16
N PHE A 335 -9.97 9.12 16.47
CA PHE A 335 -9.45 8.87 15.12
C PHE A 335 -8.53 7.64 15.11
N PHE A 336 -7.57 7.57 16.01
CA PHE A 336 -6.58 6.50 16.06
C PHE A 336 -7.19 5.14 16.37
N LYS A 337 -8.15 5.09 17.30
CA LYS A 337 -8.90 3.87 17.60
C LYS A 337 -9.63 3.34 16.38
N ASP A 338 -10.38 4.22 15.71
CA ASP A 338 -11.22 3.85 14.57
C ASP A 338 -10.40 3.54 13.31
N PHE A 339 -9.32 4.30 13.09
CA PHE A 339 -8.33 4.06 12.05
C PHE A 339 -7.66 2.71 12.22
N SER A 340 -7.21 2.39 13.44
CA SER A 340 -6.58 1.11 13.74
C SER A 340 -7.51 -0.07 13.43
N ALA A 341 -8.76 0.00 13.87
CA ALA A 341 -9.76 -1.03 13.59
C ALA A 341 -10.02 -1.18 12.07
N ALA A 342 -10.18 -0.07 11.35
CA ALA A 342 -10.47 -0.10 9.92
C ALA A 342 -9.28 -0.60 9.08
N VAL A 343 -8.05 -0.21 9.43
CA VAL A 343 -6.82 -0.69 8.77
C VAL A 343 -6.58 -2.17 9.05
N SER A 344 -6.75 -2.61 10.29
CA SER A 344 -6.65 -4.03 10.65
C SER A 344 -7.62 -4.87 9.82
N ARG A 345 -8.90 -4.46 9.77
CA ARG A 345 -9.92 -5.11 8.94
C ARG A 345 -9.57 -5.11 7.45
N LEU A 346 -9.12 -3.97 6.91
CA LEU A 346 -8.71 -3.84 5.52
C LEU A 346 -7.64 -4.86 5.16
N PHE A 347 -6.58 -4.94 5.98
CA PHE A 347 -5.46 -5.81 5.69
C PHE A 347 -5.86 -7.28 5.75
N GLU A 348 -6.96 -7.65 6.39
CA GLU A 348 -7.46 -9.03 6.44
C GLU A 348 -8.44 -9.39 5.31
N LEU A 349 -8.86 -8.42 4.48
CA LEU A 349 -9.78 -8.68 3.39
C LEU A 349 -9.21 -9.69 2.39
N GLY A 350 -10.00 -10.70 2.03
CA GLY A 350 -9.61 -11.74 1.08
C GLY A 350 -8.80 -12.90 1.68
N VAL A 351 -8.54 -12.88 2.99
CA VAL A 351 -7.82 -13.96 3.69
C VAL A 351 -8.83 -14.88 4.40
N PRO A 352 -8.96 -16.17 3.99
CA PRO A 352 -9.74 -17.15 4.73
C PRO A 352 -9.28 -17.27 6.19
N THR A 353 -10.22 -17.36 7.12
CA THR A 353 -9.93 -17.39 8.57
C THR A 353 -9.00 -18.53 8.98
N GLN A 354 -9.05 -19.67 8.27
CA GLN A 354 -8.22 -20.84 8.52
C GLN A 354 -6.75 -20.65 8.07
N GLN A 355 -6.46 -19.60 7.30
CA GLN A 355 -5.09 -19.29 6.88
C GLN A 355 -4.29 -18.53 7.93
N PHE A 356 -4.96 -17.85 8.87
CA PHE A 356 -4.26 -17.09 9.89
C PHE A 356 -3.46 -18.00 10.81
N VAL A 357 -2.21 -17.62 11.08
CA VAL A 357 -1.28 -18.38 11.92
C VAL A 357 -1.79 -18.46 13.37
N THR A 358 -2.47 -17.41 13.83
CA THR A 358 -3.10 -17.35 15.14
C THR A 358 -4.53 -16.81 15.04
N PRO A 359 -5.46 -17.25 15.91
CA PRO A 359 -6.78 -16.66 15.98
C PRO A 359 -6.73 -15.20 16.43
N GLU A 360 -5.88 -14.89 17.41
CA GLU A 360 -5.69 -13.53 17.92
C GLU A 360 -4.63 -12.77 17.12
N PRO A 361 -4.86 -11.48 16.83
CA PRO A 361 -3.88 -10.63 16.17
C PRO A 361 -2.69 -10.30 17.09
N TRP A 362 -1.55 -10.05 16.46
CA TRP A 362 -0.36 -9.57 17.15
C TRP A 362 -0.32 -8.04 17.13
N ILE A 363 0.11 -7.48 18.26
CA ILE A 363 0.58 -6.09 18.33
C ILE A 363 2.11 -6.11 18.28
N MET A 364 2.66 -5.48 17.24
CA MET A 364 4.11 -5.36 17.05
C MET A 364 4.64 -4.17 17.84
N LYS A 365 5.80 -4.31 18.46
CA LYS A 365 6.45 -3.21 19.19
C LYS A 365 7.18 -2.31 18.20
N SER A 366 7.12 -1.00 18.42
CA SER A 366 7.95 -0.07 17.64
C SER A 366 9.42 -0.20 18.04
N VAL A 367 10.32 0.40 17.25
CA VAL A 367 11.74 0.42 17.61
C VAL A 367 11.95 1.13 18.95
N ASP A 368 11.32 2.29 19.13
CA ASP A 368 11.41 3.09 20.36
C ASP A 368 10.93 2.32 21.61
N GLU A 369 9.80 1.62 21.54
CA GLU A 369 9.30 0.81 22.67
C GLU A 369 10.27 -0.32 23.05
N GLN A 370 10.92 -0.94 22.05
CA GLN A 370 11.93 -1.97 22.31
C GLN A 370 13.21 -1.41 22.94
N GLU A 371 13.52 -0.14 22.71
CA GLU A 371 14.63 0.56 23.37
C GLU A 371 14.29 0.98 24.79
N GLU A 372 13.06 1.41 25.03
CA GLU A 372 12.56 1.75 26.37
C GLU A 372 12.55 0.53 27.30
N GLU A 373 12.18 -0.65 26.82
CA GLU A 373 12.18 -1.89 27.61
C GLU A 373 13.58 -2.41 27.98
N LYS A 374 14.63 -1.94 27.29
CA LYS A 374 16.03 -2.30 27.59
C LYS A 374 16.67 -1.39 28.64
N LYS A 375 16.05 -0.24 28.93
CA LYS A 375 16.47 0.71 29.96
C LYS A 375 15.88 0.30 31.31
#